data_AF-A0AAD5N7A4-F1
#
_entry.id   AF-A0AAD5N7A4-F1
#
_cell.length_a   1.000
_cell.length_b   1.000
_cell.length_c   1.000
_cell.angle_alpha   90.00
_cell.angle_beta   90.00
_cell.angle_gamma   90.00
#
_symmetry.space_group_name_H-M   'P 1'
#
loop_
_entity.id
_entity.type
_entity.pdbx_description
1 polymer ?
#
loop_
_entity_poly.entity_id
_entity_poly.type
_entity_poly.pdbx_seq_one_letter_code
_entity_poly.pdbx_strand_id
1 'polypeptide(L)'
;MFGDDNAEELEELREAGVMSKQKLAARLATHVSEVSNSVDRKRAESSLSICSRIYLGYDGSCECNGHASVCDSLRHYCLNCTGNTYGVQCEMCLESFTGNPSGGSECTPIEAEETSCNCNNHSDICDAEGKCQSCLHNTSGDHCERCAAGYYGDAKIGTGDDCTRCPCPDGGDCFVNEQNLVECHECPTGKHGIICEEDGAVQTDVQNVTQKVKEVKEEKKKKVMHRNETSEKFQRTKSDSTYSDMTNQTVIDNGYGKKDG
;
A
#
# COMPACT_ATOMS: atom_id res chain seq x y z
N MET A 1 57.18 11.08 9.43
CA MET A 1 57.60 9.95 8.55
C MET A 1 56.34 9.39 7.90
N PHE A 2 56.36 9.00 6.62
CA PHE A 2 55.24 8.30 5.97
C PHE A 2 54.84 7.14 6.87
N GLY A 3 53.57 7.03 7.26
CA GLY A 3 53.12 5.94 8.13
C GLY A 3 53.36 4.60 7.45
N ASP A 4 53.83 3.59 8.20
CA ASP A 4 54.14 2.26 7.67
C ASP A 4 52.91 1.67 6.93
N ASP A 5 51.71 1.90 7.47
CA ASP A 5 50.43 1.46 6.89
C ASP A 5 50.17 2.03 5.48
N ASN A 6 50.50 3.30 5.23
CA ASN A 6 50.30 3.93 3.91
C ASN A 6 51.29 3.39 2.87
N ALA A 7 52.49 2.99 3.31
CA ALA A 7 53.49 2.41 2.43
C ALA A 7 53.14 0.96 2.07
N GLU A 8 52.64 0.19 3.03
CA GLU A 8 52.14 -1.17 2.82
C GLU A 8 50.95 -1.18 1.85
N GLU A 9 49.94 -0.33 2.06
CA GLU A 9 48.78 -0.24 1.17
C GLU A 9 49.19 0.11 -0.28
N LEU A 10 50.10 1.07 -0.44
CA LEU A 10 50.55 1.48 -1.78
C LEU A 10 51.32 0.35 -2.49
N GLU A 11 52.08 -0.45 -1.74
CA GLU A 11 52.81 -1.60 -2.28
C GLU A 11 51.85 -2.71 -2.71
N GLU A 12 50.85 -3.04 -1.88
CA GLU A 12 49.81 -4.01 -2.24
C GLU A 12 49.08 -3.62 -3.52
N LEU A 13 48.69 -2.34 -3.65
CA LEU A 13 48.01 -1.84 -4.85
C LEU A 13 48.91 -1.88 -6.09
N ARG A 14 50.21 -1.60 -5.91
CA ARG A 14 51.21 -1.69 -6.98
C ARG A 14 51.38 -3.13 -7.46
N GLU A 15 51.48 -4.09 -6.54
CA GLU A 15 51.67 -5.50 -6.85
C GLU A 15 50.42 -6.16 -7.43
N ALA A 16 49.24 -5.77 -6.96
CA ALA A 16 47.97 -6.26 -7.48
C ALA A 16 47.73 -5.85 -8.94
N GLY A 17 48.34 -4.74 -9.41
CA GLY A 17 48.21 -4.27 -10.80
C GLY A 17 46.81 -3.81 -11.19
N VAL A 18 45.93 -3.58 -10.20
CA VAL A 18 44.53 -3.17 -10.39
C VAL A 18 44.36 -1.67 -10.66
N MET A 19 45.39 -0.87 -10.37
CA MET A 19 45.40 0.58 -10.58
C MET A 19 46.41 1.00 -11.64
N SER A 20 46.09 2.06 -12.39
CA SER A 20 47.06 2.68 -13.29
C SER A 20 48.22 3.31 -12.50
N LYS A 21 49.37 3.44 -13.16
CA LYS A 21 50.55 4.08 -12.56
C LYS A 21 50.28 5.53 -12.19
N GLN A 22 49.49 6.25 -13.00
CA GLN A 22 49.04 7.60 -12.68
C GLN A 22 48.22 7.61 -11.38
N LYS A 23 47.28 6.67 -11.21
CA LYS A 23 46.42 6.62 -10.03
C LYS A 23 47.19 6.25 -8.76
N LEU A 24 48.18 5.37 -8.86
CA LEU A 24 49.13 5.11 -7.77
C LEU A 24 49.96 6.35 -7.41
N ALA A 25 50.48 7.07 -8.42
CA ALA A 25 51.25 8.29 -8.19
C ALA A 25 50.41 9.40 -7.55
N ALA A 26 49.15 9.55 -7.98
CA ALA A 26 48.20 10.48 -7.36
C ALA A 26 47.89 10.12 -5.91
N ARG A 27 47.69 8.83 -5.62
CA ARG A 27 47.47 8.33 -4.25
C ARG A 27 48.67 8.62 -3.35
N LEU A 28 49.89 8.38 -3.84
CA LEU A 28 51.12 8.74 -3.14
C LEU A 28 51.17 10.26 -2.85
N ALA A 29 50.85 11.10 -3.84
CA ALA A 29 50.81 12.56 -3.67
C ALA A 29 49.78 13.00 -2.60
N THR A 30 48.63 12.33 -2.53
CA THR A 30 47.61 12.57 -1.51
C THR A 30 48.14 12.23 -0.12
N HIS A 31 48.73 11.05 0.08
CA HIS A 31 49.34 10.68 1.36
C HIS A 31 50.47 11.63 1.77
N VAL A 32 51.29 12.11 0.82
CA VAL A 32 52.28 13.18 1.08
C VAL A 32 51.60 14.44 1.61
N SER A 33 50.47 14.85 1.01
CA SER A 33 49.76 16.07 1.39
C SER A 33 49.10 15.98 2.78
N GLU A 34 48.74 14.77 3.22
CA GLU A 34 48.12 14.47 4.52
C GLU A 34 49.15 14.43 5.67
N VAL A 35 50.45 14.46 5.38
CA VAL A 35 51.50 14.49 6.42
C VAL A 35 51.35 15.77 7.27
N SER A 36 51.01 15.57 8.54
CA SER A 36 50.70 16.66 9.48
C SER A 36 51.90 17.56 9.79
N ASN A 37 53.09 16.99 9.94
CA ASN A 37 54.31 17.76 10.20
C ASN A 37 54.80 18.44 8.91
N SER A 38 54.87 19.77 8.92
CA SER A 38 55.22 20.57 7.73
C SER A 38 56.65 20.37 7.22
N VAL A 39 57.61 20.01 8.09
CA VAL A 39 59.00 19.73 7.71
C VAL A 39 59.08 18.38 7.01
N ASP A 40 58.45 17.36 7.59
CA ASP A 40 58.37 16.03 6.99
C ASP A 40 57.59 16.05 5.69
N ARG A 41 56.49 16.81 5.61
CA ARG A 41 55.70 16.98 4.39
C ARG A 41 56.54 17.58 3.27
N LYS A 42 57.27 18.67 3.51
CA LYS A 42 58.18 19.26 2.51
C LYS A 42 59.26 18.30 2.06
N ARG A 43 59.80 17.49 2.97
CA ARG A 43 60.78 16.45 2.65
C ARG A 43 60.15 15.37 1.75
N ALA A 44 58.92 14.95 2.04
CA ALA A 44 58.20 13.98 1.24
C ALA A 44 57.78 14.54 -0.13
N GLU A 45 57.30 15.78 -0.20
CA GLU A 45 57.00 16.52 -1.44
C GLU A 45 58.24 16.60 -2.35
N SER A 46 59.43 16.83 -1.77
CA SER A 46 60.70 16.90 -2.52
C SER A 46 61.11 15.55 -3.14
N SER A 47 60.69 14.44 -2.53
CA SER A 47 60.96 13.08 -3.01
C SER A 47 59.88 12.54 -3.95
N LEU A 48 58.73 13.21 -4.05
CA LEU A 48 57.55 12.69 -4.74
C LEU A 48 57.83 12.34 -6.21
N SER A 49 58.54 13.22 -6.94
CA SER A 49 58.92 12.96 -8.34
C SER A 49 59.79 11.71 -8.52
N ILE A 50 60.67 11.42 -7.56
CA ILE A 50 61.56 10.26 -7.57
C ILE A 50 60.75 9.00 -7.29
N CYS A 51 59.87 9.03 -6.28
CA CYS A 51 59.02 7.89 -5.93
C CYS A 51 58.02 7.57 -7.05
N SER A 52 57.35 8.57 -7.63
CA SER A 52 56.45 8.37 -8.76
C SER A 52 57.17 7.70 -9.95
N ARG A 53 58.39 8.17 -10.27
CA ARG A 53 59.11 7.68 -11.45
C ARG A 53 59.81 6.34 -11.24
N ILE A 54 60.56 6.18 -10.16
CA ILE A 54 61.42 5.01 -9.95
C ILE A 54 60.63 3.87 -9.32
N TYR A 55 59.82 4.16 -8.31
CA TYR A 55 59.12 3.14 -7.54
C TYR A 55 57.80 2.72 -8.20
N LEU A 56 56.99 3.70 -8.63
CA LEU A 56 55.71 3.43 -9.29
C LEU A 56 55.84 3.28 -10.82
N GLY A 57 57.02 3.60 -11.39
CA GLY A 57 57.26 3.49 -12.83
C GLY A 57 56.39 4.43 -13.66
N TYR A 58 55.84 5.49 -13.05
CA TYR A 58 55.00 6.49 -13.70
C TYR A 58 55.88 7.50 -14.44
N ASP A 59 55.67 7.65 -15.75
CA ASP A 59 56.49 8.47 -16.63
C ASP A 59 55.96 9.91 -16.79
N GLY A 60 54.82 10.22 -16.16
CA GLY A 60 54.12 11.51 -16.29
C GLY A 60 53.08 11.52 -17.40
N SER A 61 52.74 10.38 -18.00
CA SER A 61 51.62 10.27 -18.95
C SER A 61 50.30 10.72 -18.32
N CYS A 62 49.46 11.41 -19.08
CA CYS A 62 48.17 11.89 -18.62
C CYS A 62 47.07 11.01 -19.23
N GLU A 63 46.58 10.04 -18.45
CA GLU A 63 45.55 9.07 -18.82
C GLU A 63 44.21 9.50 -18.21
N CYS A 64 43.46 10.35 -18.93
CA CYS A 64 42.19 10.93 -18.47
C CYS A 64 40.95 10.33 -19.11
N ASN A 65 41.03 9.08 -19.60
CA ASN A 65 39.95 8.39 -20.30
C ASN A 65 39.32 9.19 -21.47
N GLY A 66 40.08 10.09 -22.09
CA GLY A 66 39.59 10.97 -23.17
C GLY A 66 38.87 12.23 -22.71
N HIS A 67 38.70 12.44 -21.40
CA HIS A 67 37.94 13.57 -20.84
C HIS A 67 38.82 14.72 -20.34
N ALA A 68 40.15 14.64 -20.49
CA ALA A 68 41.05 15.77 -20.30
C ALA A 68 42.38 15.49 -21.02
N SER A 69 43.16 16.55 -21.25
CA SER A 69 44.48 16.47 -21.91
C SER A 69 45.63 16.99 -21.03
N VAL A 70 45.32 17.53 -19.86
CA VAL A 70 46.28 18.16 -18.96
C VAL A 70 46.10 17.59 -17.56
N CYS A 71 47.22 17.28 -16.91
CA CYS A 71 47.26 16.78 -15.54
C CYS A 71 48.00 17.77 -14.62
N ASP A 72 47.63 17.80 -13.35
CA ASP A 72 48.39 18.50 -12.30
C ASP A 72 49.79 17.89 -12.18
N SER A 73 50.83 18.72 -12.24
CA SER A 73 52.22 18.25 -12.26
C SER A 73 52.67 17.58 -10.95
N LEU A 74 52.02 17.89 -9.83
CA LEU A 74 52.37 17.38 -8.51
C LEU A 74 51.41 16.30 -8.04
N ARG A 75 50.10 16.54 -8.19
CA ARG A 75 49.06 15.62 -7.72
C ARG A 75 48.72 14.55 -8.74
N HIS A 76 49.06 14.76 -10.01
CA HIS A 76 48.80 13.82 -11.12
C HIS A 76 47.31 13.59 -11.43
N TYR A 77 46.43 14.48 -10.97
CA TYR A 77 45.00 14.48 -11.30
C TYR A 77 44.80 15.11 -12.67
N CYS A 78 43.88 14.56 -13.46
CA CYS A 78 43.36 15.23 -14.63
C CYS A 78 42.72 16.56 -14.26
N LEU A 79 43.06 17.61 -15.00
CA LEU A 79 42.53 18.96 -14.81
C LEU A 79 41.42 19.23 -15.83
N ASN A 80 40.39 19.95 -15.38
CA ASN A 80 39.26 20.37 -16.22
C ASN A 80 38.60 19.19 -16.97
N CYS A 81 38.28 18.12 -16.24
CA CYS A 81 37.54 16.98 -16.78
C CYS A 81 36.27 17.47 -17.53
N THR A 82 36.11 17.03 -18.78
CA THR A 82 34.98 17.34 -19.65
C THR A 82 33.93 16.22 -19.63
N GLY A 83 32.82 16.38 -20.34
CA GLY A 83 31.81 15.30 -20.47
C GLY A 83 31.12 14.96 -19.14
N ASN A 84 31.01 15.93 -18.22
CA ASN A 84 30.42 15.78 -16.89
C ASN A 84 31.11 14.69 -16.04
N THR A 85 32.43 14.61 -16.14
CA THR A 85 33.23 13.62 -15.41
C THR A 85 34.07 14.26 -14.30
N TYR A 86 34.50 13.44 -13.34
CA TYR A 86 35.47 13.81 -12.30
C TYR A 86 36.29 12.58 -11.87
N GLY A 87 37.29 12.79 -11.01
CA GLY A 87 38.20 11.74 -10.53
C GLY A 87 39.65 11.98 -10.94
N VAL A 88 40.55 11.09 -10.52
CA VAL A 88 41.99 11.21 -10.85
C VAL A 88 42.22 11.12 -12.36
N GLN A 89 41.44 10.27 -13.02
CA GLN A 89 41.50 9.97 -14.46
C GLN A 89 40.18 10.35 -15.16
N CYS A 90 39.36 11.22 -14.57
CA CYS A 90 38.02 11.53 -15.07
C CYS A 90 37.14 10.28 -15.24
N GLU A 91 37.26 9.32 -14.33
CA GLU A 91 36.68 7.97 -14.43
C GLU A 91 35.30 7.82 -13.78
N MET A 92 34.73 8.91 -13.24
CA MET A 92 33.43 8.95 -12.57
C MET A 92 32.53 10.03 -13.18
N CYS A 93 31.21 9.83 -13.17
CA CYS A 93 30.24 10.84 -13.58
C CYS A 93 29.90 11.78 -12.42
N LEU A 94 29.82 13.09 -12.68
CA LEU A 94 29.34 14.08 -11.72
C LEU A 94 27.97 13.69 -11.14
N GLU A 95 27.63 14.24 -9.98
CA GLU A 95 26.32 14.06 -9.37
C GLU A 95 25.20 14.45 -10.36
N SER A 96 24.12 13.66 -10.38
CA SER A 96 23.02 13.76 -11.36
C SER A 96 23.39 13.39 -12.80
N PHE A 97 24.54 12.76 -13.05
CA PHE A 97 24.88 12.16 -14.34
C PHE A 97 25.16 10.66 -14.22
N THR A 98 24.93 9.91 -15.29
CA THR A 98 25.18 8.46 -15.39
C THR A 98 25.89 8.11 -16.69
N GLY A 99 26.65 7.01 -16.70
CA GLY A 99 27.44 6.58 -17.85
C GLY A 99 28.63 5.70 -17.47
N ASN A 100 29.47 5.39 -18.46
CA ASN A 100 30.73 4.66 -18.28
C ASN A 100 31.93 5.48 -18.78
N PRO A 101 32.37 6.50 -18.02
CA PRO A 101 33.46 7.38 -18.44
C PRO A 101 34.82 6.70 -18.44
N SER A 102 35.01 5.62 -17.66
CA SER A 102 36.22 4.78 -17.73
C SER A 102 36.43 4.14 -19.11
N GLY A 103 35.35 3.94 -19.88
CA GLY A 103 35.40 3.46 -21.26
C GLY A 103 35.54 4.57 -22.31
N GLY A 104 35.66 5.83 -21.89
CA GLY A 104 35.68 7.01 -22.77
C GLY A 104 34.30 7.52 -23.20
N SER A 105 33.21 6.92 -22.71
CA SER A 105 31.86 7.42 -22.96
C SER A 105 31.58 8.70 -22.18
N GLU A 106 30.72 9.56 -22.70
CA GLU A 106 30.26 10.74 -21.96
C GLU A 106 29.26 10.37 -20.86
N CYS A 107 29.19 11.20 -19.82
CA CYS A 107 28.16 11.10 -18.80
C CYS A 107 26.95 11.96 -19.20
N THR A 108 25.77 11.34 -19.23
CA THR A 108 24.50 12.01 -19.56
C THR A 108 23.72 12.32 -18.29
N PRO A 109 22.90 13.38 -18.27
CA PRO A 109 22.02 13.64 -17.14
C PRO A 109 21.22 12.39 -16.80
N ILE A 110 21.11 12.08 -15.50
CA ILE A 110 20.09 11.18 -15.02
C ILE A 110 18.79 11.91 -15.27
N GLU A 111 18.03 11.49 -16.28
CA GLU A 111 16.64 11.88 -16.35
C GLU A 111 16.04 11.41 -15.04
N ALA A 112 15.59 12.35 -14.20
CA ALA A 112 14.73 11.99 -13.11
C ALA A 112 13.63 11.16 -13.76
N GLU A 113 13.47 9.91 -13.34
CA GLU A 113 12.16 9.28 -13.44
C GLU A 113 11.25 10.33 -12.82
N GLU A 114 10.54 11.07 -13.66
CA GLU A 114 9.35 11.75 -13.21
C GLU A 114 8.56 10.62 -12.58
N THR A 115 8.56 10.56 -11.25
CA THR A 115 7.54 9.84 -10.52
C THR A 115 6.26 10.59 -10.88
N SER A 116 5.77 10.36 -12.10
CA SER A 116 4.59 10.98 -12.64
C SER A 116 3.51 10.57 -11.67
N CYS A 117 3.01 11.55 -10.91
CA CYS A 117 2.00 11.32 -9.91
C CYS A 117 0.80 10.70 -10.62
N ASN A 118 0.63 9.37 -10.50
CA ASN A 118 -0.44 8.67 -11.17
C ASN A 118 -1.72 8.83 -10.36
N CYS A 119 -2.32 10.01 -10.46
CA CYS A 119 -3.52 10.40 -9.71
C CYS A 119 -4.78 10.36 -10.56
N ASN A 120 -4.79 9.56 -11.63
CA ASN A 120 -5.89 9.49 -12.60
C ASN A 120 -6.36 10.89 -13.07
N ASN A 121 -5.45 11.86 -13.20
CA ASN A 121 -5.78 13.26 -13.57
C ASN A 121 -6.72 13.99 -12.59
N HIS A 122 -6.77 13.54 -11.33
CA HIS A 122 -7.52 14.15 -10.24
C HIS A 122 -6.62 14.83 -9.19
N SER A 123 -5.30 14.80 -9.36
CA SER A 123 -4.34 15.61 -8.59
C SER A 123 -3.02 15.73 -9.34
N ASP A 124 -2.34 16.86 -9.16
CA ASP A 124 -0.99 17.11 -9.68
C ASP A 124 0.09 16.95 -8.59
N ILE A 125 -0.29 16.54 -7.37
CA ILE A 125 0.59 16.50 -6.20
C ILE A 125 0.58 15.10 -5.59
N CYS A 126 1.75 14.52 -5.38
CA CYS A 126 1.92 13.26 -4.64
C CYS A 126 3.09 13.32 -3.64
N ASP A 127 3.09 12.41 -2.66
CA ASP A 127 4.22 12.22 -1.74
C ASP A 127 5.38 11.42 -2.38
N ALA A 128 6.45 11.17 -1.61
CA ALA A 128 7.64 10.47 -2.09
C ALA A 128 7.36 9.00 -2.46
N GLU A 129 6.30 8.42 -1.89
CA GLU A 129 5.81 7.08 -2.18
C GLU A 129 4.85 7.03 -3.37
N GLY A 130 4.53 8.18 -3.98
CA GLY A 130 3.65 8.29 -5.15
C GLY A 130 2.16 8.33 -4.81
N LYS A 131 1.77 8.55 -3.55
CA LYS A 131 0.37 8.71 -3.14
C LYS A 131 -0.11 10.13 -3.35
N CYS A 132 -1.26 10.26 -3.97
CA CYS A 132 -1.87 11.52 -4.35
C CYS A 132 -2.37 12.29 -3.14
N GLN A 133 -2.11 13.59 -3.16
CA GLN A 133 -2.59 14.53 -2.15
C GLN A 133 -3.76 15.32 -2.72
N SER A 134 -4.77 15.58 -1.89
CA SER A 134 -5.90 16.46 -2.24
C SER A 134 -6.62 16.10 -3.55
N CYS A 135 -7.09 14.85 -3.66
CA CYS A 135 -7.89 14.38 -4.79
C CYS A 135 -9.07 15.33 -5.11
N LEU A 136 -9.15 15.78 -6.36
CA LEU A 136 -10.17 16.65 -6.93
C LEU A 136 -11.31 15.83 -7.56
N HIS A 137 -12.29 16.51 -8.16
CA HIS A 137 -13.40 15.90 -8.91
C HIS A 137 -14.19 14.84 -8.12
N ASN A 138 -14.31 15.03 -6.80
CA ASN A 138 -15.02 14.11 -5.89
C ASN A 138 -14.45 12.68 -5.91
N THR A 139 -13.13 12.55 -6.02
CA THR A 139 -12.43 11.27 -5.96
C THR A 139 -11.72 11.06 -4.62
N SER A 140 -11.30 9.83 -4.36
CA SER A 140 -10.60 9.40 -3.16
C SER A 140 -9.76 8.16 -3.44
N GLY A 141 -8.82 7.85 -2.54
CA GLY A 141 -7.86 6.75 -2.68
C GLY A 141 -6.43 7.25 -2.83
N ASP A 142 -5.46 6.33 -2.76
CA ASP A 142 -4.03 6.65 -2.86
C ASP A 142 -3.67 7.19 -4.25
N HIS A 143 -4.48 6.87 -5.27
CA HIS A 143 -4.30 7.32 -6.66
C HIS A 143 -5.53 8.07 -7.18
N CYS A 144 -6.42 8.53 -6.29
CA CYS A 144 -7.71 9.11 -6.66
C CYS A 144 -8.56 8.17 -7.55
N GLU A 145 -8.45 6.86 -7.33
CA GLU A 145 -8.96 5.82 -8.21
C GLU A 145 -10.41 5.38 -7.93
N ARG A 146 -11.07 6.02 -6.97
CA ARG A 146 -12.45 5.76 -6.57
C ARG A 146 -13.21 7.06 -6.36
N CYS A 147 -14.52 7.05 -6.55
CA CYS A 147 -15.35 8.18 -6.13
C CYS A 147 -15.34 8.30 -4.59
N ALA A 148 -15.39 9.54 -4.11
CA ALA A 148 -15.55 9.85 -2.70
C ALA A 148 -16.93 9.40 -2.18
N ALA A 149 -17.08 9.30 -0.86
CA ALA A 149 -18.37 9.00 -0.24
C ALA A 149 -19.47 9.97 -0.72
N GLY A 150 -20.64 9.42 -1.04
CA GLY A 150 -21.79 10.12 -1.62
C GLY A 150 -21.71 10.31 -3.13
N TYR A 151 -20.73 9.71 -3.82
CA TYR A 151 -20.56 9.77 -5.28
C TYR A 151 -20.37 8.37 -5.88
N TYR A 152 -20.86 8.19 -7.11
CA TYR A 152 -20.71 6.96 -7.90
C TYR A 152 -20.17 7.28 -9.30
N GLY A 153 -19.56 6.28 -9.95
CA GLY A 153 -18.97 6.42 -11.28
C GLY A 153 -17.63 5.69 -11.40
N ASP A 154 -16.84 6.06 -12.42
CA ASP A 154 -15.52 5.48 -12.68
C ASP A 154 -14.45 6.58 -12.73
N ALA A 155 -13.82 6.81 -11.58
CA ALA A 155 -12.74 7.78 -11.39
C ALA A 155 -11.44 7.46 -12.16
N LYS A 156 -11.37 6.36 -12.91
CA LYS A 156 -10.17 6.02 -13.69
C LYS A 156 -10.20 6.57 -15.11
N ILE A 157 -11.33 7.16 -15.52
CA ILE A 157 -11.47 7.78 -16.85
C ILE A 157 -10.61 9.07 -16.91
N GLY A 158 -10.49 9.78 -15.78
CA GLY A 158 -9.65 10.96 -15.59
C GLY A 158 -10.27 12.29 -16.06
N THR A 159 -11.60 12.42 -16.01
CA THR A 159 -12.33 13.65 -16.32
C THR A 159 -12.98 14.29 -15.09
N GLY A 160 -13.34 15.58 -15.18
CA GLY A 160 -13.97 16.29 -14.06
C GLY A 160 -15.34 15.74 -13.62
N ASP A 161 -16.00 14.98 -14.49
CA ASP A 161 -17.39 14.51 -14.32
C ASP A 161 -17.50 13.00 -14.06
N ASP A 162 -16.37 12.32 -13.84
CA ASP A 162 -16.30 10.87 -13.64
C ASP A 162 -17.08 10.38 -12.42
N CYS A 163 -17.23 11.24 -11.42
CA CYS A 163 -17.92 10.96 -10.17
C CYS A 163 -19.15 11.86 -10.02
N THR A 164 -20.32 11.23 -10.11
CA THR A 164 -21.62 11.89 -9.99
C THR A 164 -22.20 11.67 -8.60
N ARG A 165 -22.85 12.71 -8.04
CA ARG A 165 -23.46 12.65 -6.72
C ARG A 165 -24.57 11.58 -6.67
N CYS A 166 -24.60 10.79 -5.61
CA CYS A 166 -25.66 9.81 -5.37
C CYS A 166 -27.02 10.51 -5.24
N PRO A 167 -28.08 9.98 -5.90
CA PRO A 167 -29.45 10.50 -5.80
C PRO A 167 -30.15 10.03 -4.50
N CYS A 168 -29.40 9.88 -3.42
CA CYS A 168 -29.91 9.43 -2.13
C CYS A 168 -30.22 10.61 -1.21
N PRO A 169 -31.28 10.55 -0.40
CA PRO A 169 -31.55 11.53 0.64
C PRO A 169 -30.34 11.72 1.56
N ASP A 170 -30.21 12.93 2.11
CA ASP A 170 -29.16 13.31 3.08
C ASP A 170 -27.71 13.09 2.58
N GLY A 171 -27.51 12.84 1.27
CA GLY A 171 -26.19 12.55 0.70
C GLY A 171 -25.67 11.16 1.04
N GLY A 172 -26.55 10.19 1.26
CA GLY A 172 -26.16 8.78 1.47
C GLY A 172 -25.37 8.18 0.32
N ASP A 173 -24.56 7.15 0.64
CA ASP A 173 -23.79 6.38 -0.33
C ASP A 173 -24.69 5.51 -1.21
N CYS A 174 -24.24 5.25 -2.44
CA CYS A 174 -24.95 4.45 -3.43
C CYS A 174 -23.99 3.57 -4.23
N PHE A 175 -24.55 2.58 -4.92
CA PHE A 175 -23.84 1.69 -5.83
C PHE A 175 -24.65 1.46 -7.11
N VAL A 176 -24.03 0.92 -8.15
CA VAL A 176 -24.72 0.51 -9.37
C VAL A 176 -25.04 -0.98 -9.27
N ASN A 177 -26.33 -1.35 -9.35
CA ASN A 177 -26.78 -2.73 -9.23
C ASN A 177 -26.66 -3.50 -10.57
N GLU A 178 -27.05 -4.78 -10.57
CA GLU A 178 -26.95 -5.67 -11.74
C GLU A 178 -27.76 -5.19 -12.96
N GLN A 179 -28.78 -4.34 -12.73
CA GLN A 179 -29.61 -3.73 -13.76
C GLN A 179 -29.04 -2.39 -14.27
N ASN A 180 -27.81 -2.03 -13.87
CA ASN A 180 -27.19 -0.72 -14.14
C ASN A 180 -28.00 0.47 -13.59
N LEU A 181 -28.72 0.26 -12.49
CA LEU A 181 -29.44 1.31 -11.78
C LEU A 181 -28.66 1.73 -10.54
N VAL A 182 -28.72 3.02 -10.21
CA VAL A 182 -28.10 3.57 -9.00
C VAL A 182 -29.04 3.30 -7.82
N GLU A 183 -28.53 2.58 -6.82
CA GLU A 183 -29.28 2.14 -5.65
C GLU A 183 -28.57 2.61 -4.38
N CYS A 184 -29.34 3.19 -3.44
CA CYS A 184 -28.82 3.63 -2.15
C CYS A 184 -28.45 2.43 -1.28
N HIS A 185 -27.33 2.53 -0.55
CA HIS A 185 -26.93 1.48 0.38
C HIS A 185 -27.95 1.29 1.50
N GLU A 186 -28.43 2.38 2.10
CA GLU A 186 -29.40 2.37 3.18
C GLU A 186 -30.41 3.52 3.03
N CYS A 187 -31.69 3.24 3.27
CA CYS A 187 -32.73 4.27 3.30
C CYS A 187 -32.94 4.84 4.70
N PRO A 188 -33.17 6.17 4.82
CA PRO A 188 -33.60 6.78 6.07
C PRO A 188 -34.88 6.13 6.61
N THR A 189 -35.10 6.25 7.92
CA THR A 189 -36.27 5.68 8.59
C THR A 189 -37.58 6.12 7.91
N GLY A 190 -38.38 5.14 7.47
CA GLY A 190 -39.67 5.39 6.82
C GLY A 190 -39.59 5.70 5.32
N LYS A 191 -38.41 5.59 4.70
CA LYS A 191 -38.24 5.65 3.25
C LYS A 191 -37.96 4.27 2.66
N HIS A 192 -38.36 4.05 1.40
CA HIS A 192 -38.04 2.87 0.62
C HIS A 192 -37.89 3.18 -0.88
N GLY A 193 -37.67 2.12 -1.67
CA GLY A 193 -37.35 2.22 -3.10
C GLY A 193 -35.83 2.31 -3.33
N ILE A 194 -35.42 2.17 -4.59
CA ILE A 194 -33.99 2.11 -4.97
C ILE A 194 -33.22 3.39 -4.62
N ILE A 195 -33.90 4.53 -4.60
CA ILE A 195 -33.31 5.84 -4.26
C ILE A 195 -33.95 6.47 -3.02
N CYS A 196 -34.70 5.69 -2.23
CA CYS A 196 -35.28 6.14 -0.95
C CYS A 196 -36.21 7.36 -1.03
N GLU A 197 -36.86 7.59 -2.16
CA GLU A 197 -37.82 8.69 -2.34
C GLU A 197 -39.22 8.35 -1.84
N GLU A 198 -39.58 7.06 -1.86
CA GLU A 198 -40.94 6.59 -1.56
C GLU A 198 -41.18 6.55 -0.04
N ASP A 199 -42.34 7.06 0.39
CA ASP A 199 -42.75 7.00 1.80
C ASP A 199 -43.28 5.60 2.15
N GLY A 200 -42.58 4.93 3.04
CA GLY A 200 -43.00 3.67 3.62
C GLY A 200 -43.91 3.85 4.81
N ALA A 201 -44.97 3.06 4.87
CA ALA A 201 -45.66 2.82 6.13
C ALA A 201 -44.63 2.23 7.12
N VAL A 202 -44.35 2.98 8.19
CA VAL A 202 -43.63 2.46 9.37
C VAL A 202 -44.24 1.10 9.70
N GLN A 203 -43.43 0.07 9.97
CA GLN A 203 -43.89 -1.24 10.44
C GLN A 203 -44.52 -1.16 11.86
N THR A 204 -45.47 -0.26 12.09
CA THR A 204 -46.35 -0.30 13.27
C THR A 204 -47.32 -1.48 13.20
N ASP A 205 -47.52 -2.10 12.04
CA ASP A 205 -48.52 -3.15 11.88
C ASP A 205 -48.09 -4.53 12.36
N VAL A 206 -46.80 -4.87 12.44
CA VAL A 206 -46.39 -6.15 13.03
C VAL A 206 -46.60 -6.13 14.54
N GLN A 207 -46.29 -5.02 15.20
CA GLN A 207 -46.50 -4.86 16.65
C GLN A 207 -47.99 -4.70 17.00
N ASN A 208 -48.75 -3.91 16.22
CA ASN A 208 -50.19 -3.70 16.43
C ASN A 208 -51.02 -4.96 16.12
N VAL A 209 -50.66 -5.74 15.10
CA VAL A 209 -51.31 -7.04 14.85
C VAL A 209 -50.96 -8.03 15.97
N THR A 210 -49.72 -8.06 16.44
CA THR A 210 -49.32 -8.94 17.55
C THR A 210 -50.02 -8.55 18.86
N GLN A 211 -50.23 -7.25 19.11
CA GLN A 211 -50.94 -6.76 20.28
C GLN A 211 -52.45 -7.01 20.19
N LYS A 212 -53.09 -6.75 19.04
CA LYS A 212 -54.50 -7.11 18.79
C LYS A 212 -54.74 -8.62 18.89
N VAL A 213 -53.81 -9.45 18.42
CA VAL A 213 -53.90 -10.93 18.55
C VAL A 213 -53.76 -11.36 20.01
N LYS A 214 -52.92 -10.68 20.81
CA LYS A 214 -52.79 -10.94 22.26
C LYS A 214 -54.05 -10.53 23.02
N GLU A 215 -54.64 -9.38 22.71
CA GLU A 215 -55.88 -8.87 23.31
C GLU A 215 -57.08 -9.79 22.99
N VAL A 216 -57.22 -10.23 21.73
CA VAL A 216 -58.27 -11.20 21.33
C VAL A 216 -58.07 -12.57 21.98
N LYS A 217 -56.82 -13.00 22.23
CA LYS A 217 -56.52 -14.26 22.95
C LYS A 217 -56.84 -14.14 24.46
N GLU A 218 -56.55 -13.01 25.08
CA GLU A 218 -56.89 -12.70 26.48
C GLU A 218 -58.42 -12.68 26.72
N GLU A 219 -59.18 -12.02 25.83
CA GLU A 219 -60.66 -11.99 25.94
C GLU A 219 -61.28 -13.39 25.78
N LYS A 220 -60.78 -14.21 24.84
CA LYS A 220 -61.22 -15.60 24.70
C LYS A 220 -60.91 -16.43 25.94
N LYS A 221 -59.77 -16.20 26.60
CA LYS A 221 -59.37 -16.90 27.83
C LYS A 221 -60.29 -16.55 29.00
N LYS A 222 -60.64 -15.28 29.18
CA LYS A 222 -61.61 -14.83 30.22
C LYS A 222 -63.01 -15.43 30.00
N LYS A 223 -63.46 -15.54 28.73
CA LYS A 223 -64.75 -16.18 28.40
C LYS A 223 -64.78 -17.68 28.69
N VAL A 224 -63.64 -18.37 28.53
CA VAL A 224 -63.49 -19.80 28.88
C VAL A 224 -63.42 -20.02 30.39
N MET A 225 -62.71 -19.17 31.13
CA MET A 225 -62.63 -19.29 32.59
C MET A 225 -63.98 -19.02 33.27
N HIS A 226 -64.75 -18.03 32.81
CA HIS A 226 -66.10 -17.78 33.33
C HIS A 226 -67.08 -18.93 33.03
N ARG A 227 -66.88 -19.64 31.91
CA ARG A 227 -67.66 -20.84 31.53
C ARG A 227 -67.25 -22.08 32.35
N ASN A 228 -65.98 -22.19 32.72
CA ASN A 228 -65.49 -23.27 33.56
C ASN A 228 -65.88 -23.08 35.03
N GLU A 229 -65.86 -21.87 35.58
CA GLU A 229 -66.36 -21.60 36.94
C GLU A 229 -67.86 -21.87 37.09
N THR A 230 -68.66 -21.62 36.03
CA THR A 230 -70.09 -21.99 36.01
C THR A 230 -70.29 -23.50 35.87
N SER A 231 -69.37 -24.21 35.22
CA SER A 231 -69.42 -25.67 35.05
C SER A 231 -68.89 -26.44 36.28
N GLU A 232 -67.89 -25.91 37.00
CA GLU A 232 -67.33 -26.49 38.22
C GLU A 232 -68.26 -26.30 39.43
N LYS A 233 -69.00 -25.18 39.50
CA LYS A 233 -70.09 -25.01 40.48
C LYS A 233 -71.24 -26.02 40.26
N PHE A 234 -71.40 -26.54 39.04
CA PHE A 234 -72.42 -27.53 38.69
C PHE A 234 -71.94 -28.99 38.85
N GLN A 235 -70.62 -29.23 38.83
CA GLN A 235 -70.03 -30.58 39.03
C GLN A 235 -69.72 -30.90 40.49
N ARG A 236 -69.47 -29.90 41.35
CA ARG A 236 -69.36 -30.11 42.82
C ARG A 236 -70.65 -30.57 43.50
N THR A 237 -71.79 -30.49 42.82
CA THR A 237 -73.06 -31.08 43.29
C THR A 237 -73.29 -32.52 42.81
N LYS A 238 -72.37 -33.13 42.04
CA LYS A 238 -72.54 -34.46 41.42
C LYS A 238 -71.43 -35.49 41.71
N SER A 239 -70.29 -35.12 42.27
CA SER A 239 -69.17 -36.03 42.54
C SER A 239 -69.16 -36.64 43.95
N ASP A 240 -70.32 -36.80 44.58
CA ASP A 240 -70.56 -37.67 45.75
C ASP A 240 -71.02 -39.09 45.34
N SER A 241 -71.01 -39.39 44.03
CA SER A 241 -71.38 -40.72 43.53
C SER A 241 -70.32 -41.28 42.59
N THR A 242 -69.93 -42.54 42.83
CA THR A 242 -69.31 -43.50 41.89
C THR A 242 -67.78 -43.47 41.71
N TYR A 243 -67.08 -44.08 42.66
CA TYR A 243 -65.75 -44.68 42.53
C TYR A 243 -65.95 -46.17 42.18
N SER A 244 -65.75 -46.57 40.92
CA SER A 244 -65.56 -47.98 40.55
C SER A 244 -64.99 -48.11 39.13
N ASP A 245 -63.97 -48.96 39.02
CA ASP A 245 -63.54 -49.71 37.83
C ASP A 245 -62.82 -49.00 36.67
N MET A 246 -61.80 -49.56 36.02
CA MET A 246 -60.81 -50.61 36.27
C MET A 246 -59.89 -50.57 35.03
N THR A 247 -58.59 -50.78 35.25
CA THR A 247 -57.52 -50.99 34.26
C THR A 247 -57.64 -52.33 33.51
N ASN A 248 -57.35 -52.40 32.19
CA ASN A 248 -56.31 -53.29 31.63
C ASN A 248 -56.15 -53.28 30.08
N GLN A 249 -54.90 -53.53 29.67
CA GLN A 249 -54.31 -53.62 28.33
C GLN A 249 -54.19 -55.10 27.86
N THR A 250 -54.16 -55.42 26.55
CA THR A 250 -53.11 -56.19 25.81
C THR A 250 -53.52 -56.98 24.52
N VAL A 251 -52.70 -56.78 23.44
CA VAL A 251 -52.06 -57.73 22.46
C VAL A 251 -53.00 -58.47 21.45
N ILE A 252 -52.73 -58.79 20.16
CA ILE A 252 -51.60 -59.42 19.41
C ILE A 252 -51.70 -59.04 17.90
N ASP A 253 -50.56 -59.01 17.18
CA ASP A 253 -50.43 -58.89 15.71
C ASP A 253 -49.83 -60.18 15.10
N ASN A 254 -50.26 -60.63 13.90
CA ASN A 254 -49.61 -61.69 13.10
C ASN A 254 -50.19 -61.80 11.68
N GLY A 255 -49.33 -61.92 10.66
CA GLY A 255 -49.69 -61.97 9.23
C GLY A 255 -49.46 -63.31 8.51
N TYR A 256 -50.11 -63.41 7.33
CA TYR A 256 -49.88 -64.29 6.15
C TYR A 256 -49.87 -65.83 6.35
N GLY A 257 -50.48 -66.70 5.53
CA GLY A 257 -51.14 -66.63 4.22
C GLY A 257 -50.81 -67.89 3.38
N LYS A 258 -51.74 -68.32 2.49
CA LYS A 258 -51.63 -69.30 1.35
C LYS A 258 -51.74 -70.80 1.69
N LYS A 259 -52.33 -71.68 0.86
CA LYS A 259 -52.92 -71.61 -0.51
C LYS A 259 -53.75 -72.87 -0.82
N ASP A 260 -54.61 -72.75 -1.82
CA ASP A 260 -55.40 -73.76 -2.53
C ASP A 260 -54.57 -74.84 -3.26
N GLY A 261 -55.26 -75.92 -3.67
CA GLY A 261 -55.08 -76.58 -4.99
C GLY A 261 -53.95 -77.59 -5.15
#